data_AF-A0A2V9SGC7-F1
#
_entry.id   AF-A0A2V9SGC7-F1
#
_cell.length_a   1.000
_cell.length_b   1.000
_cell.length_c   1.000
_cell.angle_alpha   90.00
_cell.angle_beta   90.00
_cell.angle_gamma   90.00
#
_symmetry.space_group_name_H-M   'P 1'
#
loop_
_entity.id
_entity.type
_entity.pdbx_description
1 polymer ?
#
loop_
_entity_poly.entity_id
_entity_poly.type
_entity_poly.pdbx_seq_one_letter_code
_entity_poly.pdbx_strand_id
1 'polypeptide(L)' 'MNTIRFVVRVNRSGFRNPEYVQRIDQIPIRMTTNRKRALLMGRLTAEDAVKSIQTSRCSPELVSITARTG' A
#
# COMPACT_ATOMS: atom_id res chain seq x y z
N MET A 1 2.60 -12.00 -19.97
CA MET A 1 1.88 -10.72 -19.90
C MET A 1 2.34 -9.96 -18.66
N ASN A 2 2.70 -8.69 -18.78
CA ASN A 2 3.04 -7.85 -17.63
C ASN A 2 1.74 -7.22 -17.10
N THR A 3 1.39 -7.49 -15.84
CA THR A 3 0.24 -6.87 -15.20
C THR A 3 0.72 -5.70 -14.34
N ILE A 4 0.20 -4.50 -14.58
CA ILE A 4 0.43 -3.38 -13.67
C ILE A 4 -0.38 -3.65 -12.40
N ARG A 5 0.32 -3.67 -11.27
CA ARG A 5 -0.30 -3.75 -9.94
C ARG A 5 0.12 -2.53 -9.13
N PHE A 6 -0.59 -2.27 -8.06
CA PHE A 6 -0.36 -1.11 -7.21
C PHE A 6 -0.09 -1.56 -5.79
N VAL A 7 0.82 -0.87 -5.12
CA VAL A 7 1.04 -0.97 -3.68
C VAL A 7 0.80 0.38 -3.06
N VAL A 8 0.27 0.39 -1.84
CA VAL A 8 0.09 1.63 -1.08
C VAL A 8 1.25 1.76 -0.11
N ARG A 9 2.07 2.78 -0.31
CA ARG A 9 3.17 3.19 0.56
C ARG A 9 2.64 4.23 1.54
N VAL A 10 2.96 4.13 2.81
CA VAL A 10 2.48 5.05 3.85
C VAL A 10 3.67 5.67 4.55
N ASN A 11 3.84 6.97 4.37
CA ASN A 11 4.84 7.75 5.09
C ASN A 11 4.19 8.29 6.36
N ARG A 12 4.65 7.82 7.53
CA ARG A 12 4.18 8.31 8.83
C ARG A 12 5.11 9.41 9.32
N SER A 13 4.54 10.55 9.68
CA SER A 13 5.30 11.65 10.27
C SER A 13 5.96 11.17 11.58
N GLY A 14 7.29 11.23 11.64
CA GLY A 14 8.09 10.76 12.79
C GLY A 14 8.69 9.34 12.66
N PHE A 15 8.32 8.55 11.66
CA PHE A 15 8.94 7.24 11.39
C PHE A 15 9.91 7.31 10.21
N ARG A 16 11.10 6.72 10.38
CA ARG A 16 12.15 6.71 9.33
C ARG A 16 11.84 5.79 8.15
N ASN A 17 11.02 4.76 8.36
CA ASN A 17 10.77 3.74 7.34
C ASN A 17 9.34 3.82 6.81
N PRO A 18 9.14 3.83 5.48
CA PRO A 18 7.82 3.74 4.91
C PRO A 18 7.17 2.39 5.25
N GLU A 19 5.88 2.43 5.53
CA GLU A 19 5.06 1.25 5.68
C GLU A 19 4.33 0.94 4.36
N TYR A 20 3.87 -0.29 4.22
CA TYR A 20 3.11 -0.75 3.07
C TYR A 20 1.86 -1.47 3.56
N VAL A 21 0.76 -1.36 2.82
CA VAL A 21 -0.43 -2.15 3.12
C VAL A 21 -0.09 -3.63 2.94
N GLN A 22 -0.28 -4.42 3.99
CA GLN A 22 -0.13 -5.87 3.96
C GLN A 22 -1.47 -6.56 3.71
N ARG A 23 -2.56 -6.03 4.28
CA ARG A 23 -3.86 -6.69 4.32
C ARG A 23 -4.99 -5.67 4.56
N ILE A 24 -6.05 -5.78 3.76
CA ILE A 24 -7.24 -4.91 3.81
C ILE A 24 -8.48 -5.61 4.38
N ASP A 25 -8.38 -6.90 4.68
CA ASP A 25 -9.41 -7.75 5.28
C ASP A 25 -9.59 -7.51 6.79
N GLN A 26 -8.79 -6.63 7.39
CA GLN A 26 -8.79 -6.32 8.81
C GLN A 26 -9.01 -4.83 9.04
N ILE A 27 -9.74 -4.49 10.10
CA ILE A 27 -9.92 -3.12 10.59
C ILE A 27 -9.25 -3.04 11.97
N PRO A 28 -8.19 -2.22 12.16
CA PRO A 28 -7.57 -1.34 11.17
C PRO A 28 -6.78 -2.10 10.10
N ILE A 29 -6.63 -1.49 8.91
CA ILE A 29 -5.84 -2.03 7.78
C ILE A 29 -4.43 -2.38 8.29
N ARG A 30 -4.01 -3.61 8.02
CA ARG A 30 -2.72 -4.10 8.50
C ARG A 30 -1.61 -3.61 7.59
N MET A 31 -0.63 -2.95 8.21
CA MET A 31 0.56 -2.40 7.57
C MET A 31 1.79 -3.29 7.82
N THR A 32 2.82 -3.14 7.00
CA THR A 32 4.12 -3.79 7.17
C THR A 32 5.25 -2.91 6.67
N THR A 33 6.40 -2.93 7.33
CA THR A 33 7.63 -2.31 6.83
C THR A 33 8.36 -3.20 5.82
N ASN A 34 7.96 -4.47 5.69
CA ASN A 34 8.57 -5.41 4.76
C ASN A 34 7.93 -5.31 3.38
N ARG A 35 8.65 -4.70 2.44
CA ARG A 35 8.25 -4.56 1.02
C ARG A 35 7.82 -5.88 0.36
N LYS A 36 8.41 -7.02 0.74
CA LYS A 36 8.07 -8.33 0.15
C LYS A 36 6.69 -8.84 0.58
N ARG A 37 6.14 -8.30 1.66
CA ARG A 37 4.80 -8.63 2.17
C ARG A 37 3.76 -7.58 1.78
N ALA A 38 4.15 -6.57 0.99
CA ALA A 38 3.22 -5.57 0.49
C ALA A 38 2.16 -6.23 -0.39
N LEU A 39 0.90 -5.90 -0.14
CA LEU A 39 -0.23 -6.40 -0.89
C LEU A 39 -0.25 -5.75 -2.27
N LEU A 40 -0.24 -6.59 -3.30
CA LEU A 40 -0.42 -6.15 -4.67
C LEU A 40 -1.91 -6.03 -4.95
N MET A 41 -2.35 -4.81 -5.23
CA MET A 41 -3.75 -4.46 -5.42
C MET A 41 -4.03 -4.04 -6.87
N GLY A 42 -5.29 -4.14 -7.27
CA GLY A 42 -5.80 -3.43 -8.43
C GLY A 42 -5.87 -1.93 -8.15
N ARG A 43 -5.97 -1.12 -9.21
CA ARG A 43 -5.98 0.35 -9.11
C ARG A 43 -7.06 0.87 -8.17
N LEU A 44 -8.31 0.42 -8.35
CA LEU A 44 -9.46 0.89 -7.56
C LEU A 44 -9.29 0.61 -6.06
N THR A 45 -8.92 -0.63 -5.71
CA THR A 45 -8.68 -1.03 -4.32
C THR A 45 -7.53 -0.24 -3.69
N ALA A 46 -6.48 0.03 -4.46
CA ALA A 46 -5.34 0.78 -3.96
C ALA A 46 -5.68 2.27 -3.74
N GLU A 47 -6.48 2.88 -4.62
CA GLU A 47 -7.00 4.24 -4.45
C GLU A 47 -7.93 4.35 -3.22
N ASP A 48 -8.77 3.35 -3.00
CA ASP A 48 -9.65 3.29 -1.82
C ASP A 48 -8.85 3.13 -0.52
N ALA A 49 -7.85 2.25 -0.52
CA ALA A 49 -6.95 2.09 0.61
C ALA A 49 -6.18 3.39 0.93
N VAL A 50 -5.71 4.12 -0.08
CA VAL A 50 -5.07 5.44 0.11
C VAL A 50 -6.02 6.39 0.84
N LYS A 51 -7.28 6.50 0.40
CA LYS A 51 -8.27 7.37 1.05
C LYS A 51 -8.57 6.94 2.49
N SER A 52 -8.67 5.64 2.74
CA SER A 52 -8.94 5.09 4.08
C SER A 52 -7.79 5.33 5.08
N ILE A 53 -6.55 5.32 4.59
CA ILE A 53 -5.34 5.48 5.42
C ILE A 53 -4.99 6.96 5.65
N GLN A 54 -5.43 7.85 4.77
CA GLN A 54 -5.09 9.26 4.79
C GLN A 54 -5.56 9.90 6.10
N THR A 55 -4.60 10.31 6.92
CA THR A 55 -4.83 10.99 8.20
C THR A 55 -3.81 12.11 8.36
N SER A 56 -3.97 13.00 9.33
CA SER A 56 -3.01 14.09 9.58
C SER A 56 -1.58 13.60 9.85
N ARG A 57 -1.41 12.36 10.30
CA ARG A 57 -0.11 11.74 10.63
C ARG A 57 0.41 10.76 9.57
N CYS A 58 -0.44 10.34 8.63
CA CYS A 58 -0.10 9.37 7.59
C CYS A 58 -0.34 9.98 6.21
N SER A 59 0.72 10.05 5.40
CA SER A 59 0.64 10.40 3.99
C SER A 59 0.78 9.11 3.16
N PRO A 60 -0.35 8.49 2.76
CA PRO A 60 -0.34 7.36 1.84
C PRO A 60 -0.10 7.82 0.40
N GLU A 61 0.64 7.00 -0.34
CA GLU A 61 1.02 7.22 -1.72
C GLU A 61 0.79 5.93 -2.52
N LEU A 62 0.26 6.10 -3.73
CA LEU A 62 0.04 5.03 -4.67
C LEU A 62 1.32 4.77 -5.47
N VAL A 63 1.85 3.55 -5.43
CA VAL A 63 3.03 3.16 -6.20
C VAL A 63 2.65 2.07 -7.20
N SER A 64 2.87 2.33 -8.49
CA SER A 64 2.70 1.33 -9.54
C SER A 64 3.91 0.41 -9.62
N ILE A 65 3.65 -0.88 -9.81
CA ILE A 65 4.66 -1.89 -10.08
C ILE A 65 4.26 -2.73 -11.27
N THR A 66 5.25 -3.17 -12.05
CA THR A 66 5.04 -4.13 -13.12
C THR A 66 5.24 -5.53 -12.56
N ALA A 67 4.15 -6.27 -12.37
CA ALA A 67 4.21 -7.67 -11.93
C ALA A 67 4.25 -8.60 -13.15
N ARG A 68 5.24 -9.49 -13.20
CA ARG A 68 5.22 -10.65 -14.09
C ARG A 68 4.35 -11.71 -13.43
N THR A 69 3.16 -11.93 -13.96
CA THR A 69 2.36 -13.12 -13.63
C THR A 69 2.89 -14.24 -14.53
N GLY A 70 3.64 -15.17 -13.95
CA GLY A 70 4.18 -16.36 -14.60
C GLY A 70 3.25 -17.55 -14.43
#